data_AF-A0A5C2FUK9-F1
#
_entry.id   AF-A0A5C2FUK9-F1
#
_cell.length_a   1.000
_cell.length_b   1.000
_cell.length_c   1.000
_cell.angle_alpha   90.00
_cell.angle_beta   90.00
_cell.angle_gamma   90.00
#
_symmetry.space_group_name_H-M   'P 1'
#
loop_
_entity.id
_entity.type
_entity.pdbx_description
1 polymer ?
#
loop_
_entity_poly.entity_id
_entity_poly.type
_entity_poly.pdbx_seq_one_letter_code
_entity_poly.pdbx_strand_id
1 'polypeptide(L)'
;QSALTQPASVSGSPGQSITISCSGTSSDVGTYNFVSWYQQHPGKAPKLMIYDVNNRPSGVSPRFSGSKSGNTASLTISGLQAEDEADYYCSSYATSRTFVFGTGTKVTVL
;
A
#
# COMPACT_ATOMS: atom_id res chain seq x y z
N GLN A 1 18.97 -7.65 2.56
CA GLN A 1 18.00 -6.54 2.63
C GLN A 1 16.64 -7.13 2.35
N SER A 2 15.75 -7.21 3.34
CA SER A 2 14.41 -7.77 3.13
C SER A 2 13.59 -6.76 2.34
N ALA A 3 13.32 -7.05 1.07
CA ALA A 3 12.32 -6.34 0.30
C ALA A 3 10.94 -6.82 0.75
N LEU A 4 9.97 -5.90 0.88
CA LEU A 4 8.60 -6.29 1.16
C LEU A 4 8.01 -6.92 -0.11
N THR A 5 7.24 -7.98 0.04
CA THR A 5 6.63 -8.67 -1.10
C THR A 5 5.26 -8.07 -1.39
N GLN A 6 5.06 -7.65 -2.63
CA GLN A 6 3.78 -7.17 -3.15
C GLN A 6 3.37 -8.00 -4.38
N PRO A 7 2.07 -8.15 -4.67
CA PRO A 7 1.64 -8.69 -5.95
C PRO A 7 2.09 -7.76 -7.07
N ALA A 8 2.50 -8.31 -8.22
CA ALA A 8 2.95 -7.51 -9.36
C ALA A 8 1.84 -6.61 -9.92
N SER A 9 0.60 -7.11 -9.93
CA SER A 9 -0.55 -6.36 -10.42
C SER A 9 -1.84 -6.79 -9.71
N VAL A 10 -2.79 -5.87 -9.63
CA VAL A 10 -4.18 -6.10 -9.19
C VAL A 10 -5.10 -5.33 -10.12
N SER A 11 -6.22 -5.92 -10.52
CA SER A 11 -7.20 -5.29 -11.40
C SER A 11 -8.61 -5.40 -10.84
N GLY A 12 -9.47 -4.45 -11.20
CA GLY A 12 -10.89 -4.49 -10.87
C GLY A 12 -11.70 -3.59 -11.80
N SER A 13 -13.00 -3.84 -11.88
CA SER A 13 -13.92 -2.97 -12.63
C SER A 13 -14.30 -1.71 -11.82
N PRO A 14 -14.72 -0.61 -12.48
CA PRO A 14 -15.23 0.57 -11.81
C PRO A 14 -16.28 0.24 -10.74
N GLY A 15 -16.12 0.82 -9.55
CA GLY A 15 -17.01 0.59 -8.41
C GLY A 15 -16.70 -0.66 -7.57
N GLN A 16 -15.84 -1.58 -8.03
CA GLN A 16 -15.44 -2.73 -7.22
C GLN A 16 -14.48 -2.34 -6.08
N SER A 17 -14.38 -3.22 -5.09
CA SER A 17 -13.37 -3.13 -4.05
C SER A 17 -12.20 -4.05 -4.37
N ILE A 18 -10.97 -3.53 -4.34
CA ILE A 18 -9.75 -4.32 -4.49
C ILE A 18 -8.88 -4.20 -3.24
N THR A 19 -8.00 -5.18 -3.04
CA THR A 19 -7.04 -5.19 -1.93
C THR A 19 -5.65 -5.49 -2.45
N ILE A 20 -4.69 -4.68 -2.03
CA ILE A 20 -3.26 -4.87 -2.29
C ILE A 20 -2.62 -5.36 -1.01
N SER A 21 -1.92 -6.51 -1.06
CA SER A 21 -1.19 -7.05 0.08
C SER A 21 0.28 -6.62 0.05
N CYS A 22 0.86 -6.49 1.24
CA CYS A 22 2.27 -6.25 1.47
C CYS A 22 2.75 -7.14 2.61
N SER A 23 3.52 -8.17 2.27
CA SER A 23 4.03 -9.15 3.23
C SER A 23 5.49 -8.88 3.55
N GLY A 24 5.82 -8.95 4.83
CA GLY A 24 7.17 -8.80 5.34
C GLY A 24 7.53 -9.88 6.35
N THR A 25 8.46 -9.56 7.23
CA THR A 25 8.95 -10.44 8.30
C THR A 25 8.48 -9.96 9.67
N SER A 26 8.81 -10.74 10.70
CA SER A 26 8.62 -10.35 12.10
C SER A 26 9.50 -9.17 12.53
N SER A 27 10.50 -8.77 11.73
CA SER A 27 11.47 -7.69 12.01
C SER A 27 11.16 -6.38 11.25
N ASP A 28 10.05 -6.33 10.49
CA ASP A 28 9.61 -5.15 9.76
C ASP A 28 8.10 -4.90 9.98
N VAL A 29 7.24 -5.22 9.00
CA VAL A 29 5.77 -5.18 9.05
C VAL A 29 5.23 -5.83 10.33
N GLY A 30 5.79 -6.96 10.73
CA GLY A 30 5.34 -7.68 11.92
C GLY A 30 5.66 -6.95 13.24
N THR A 31 6.77 -6.22 13.33
CA THR A 31 7.21 -5.61 14.60
C THR A 31 6.44 -4.35 14.94
N TYR A 32 6.31 -3.45 13.98
CA TYR A 32 5.86 -2.08 14.23
C TYR A 32 4.58 -1.74 13.49
N ASN A 33 3.85 -0.73 13.98
CA ASN A 33 2.68 -0.19 13.31
C ASN A 33 3.05 1.02 12.43
N PHE A 34 4.14 0.91 11.66
CA PHE A 34 4.67 2.00 10.82
C PHE A 34 4.56 1.67 9.32
N VAL A 35 3.58 0.86 8.94
CA VAL A 35 3.36 0.56 7.53
C VAL A 35 2.66 1.73 6.86
N SER A 36 3.23 2.20 5.75
CA SER A 36 2.68 3.28 4.93
C SER A 36 2.45 2.81 3.50
N TRP A 37 1.48 3.42 2.82
CA TRP A 37 1.13 3.16 1.43
C TRP A 37 1.25 4.44 0.60
N TYR A 38 1.87 4.31 -0.56
CA TYR A 38 2.10 5.39 -1.51
C TYR A 38 1.47 5.05 -2.85
N GLN A 39 0.83 6.03 -3.47
CA GLN A 39 0.33 5.97 -4.85
C GLN A 39 1.25 6.78 -5.74
N GLN A 40 1.68 6.22 -6.86
CA GLN A 40 2.50 6.90 -7.85
C GLN A 40 1.90 6.76 -9.25
N HIS A 41 1.44 7.87 -9.80
CA HIS A 41 1.10 7.94 -11.22
C HIS A 41 2.38 8.07 -12.06
N PRO A 42 2.38 7.57 -13.31
CA PRO A 42 3.51 7.71 -14.21
C PRO A 42 4.00 9.17 -14.32
N GLY A 43 5.30 9.38 -14.15
CA GLY A 43 5.93 10.70 -14.23
C GLY A 43 5.64 11.64 -13.05
N LYS A 44 4.95 11.18 -11.99
CA LYS A 44 4.68 11.98 -10.79
C LYS A 44 5.45 11.47 -9.58
N ALA A 45 5.61 12.35 -8.59
CA ALA A 45 6.14 11.98 -7.28
C ALA A 45 5.14 11.07 -6.54
N PRO A 46 5.62 10.12 -5.70
CA PRO A 46 4.75 9.32 -4.85
C PRO A 46 3.93 10.19 -3.89
N LYS A 47 2.62 9.93 -3.81
CA LYS A 47 1.70 10.55 -2.87
C LYS A 47 1.40 9.59 -1.71
N LEU A 48 1.49 10.06 -0.47
CA LEU A 48 1.11 9.28 0.70
C LEU A 48 -0.41 9.08 0.76
N MET A 49 -0.84 7.82 0.89
CA MET A 49 -2.26 7.44 0.93
C MET A 49 -2.70 6.99 2.32
N ILE A 50 -1.89 6.15 2.97
CA ILE A 50 -2.11 5.65 4.32
C ILE A 50 -0.76 5.64 5.06
N TYR A 51 -0.75 5.96 6.34
CA TYR A 51 0.40 5.84 7.23
C TYR A 51 -0.01 5.17 8.54
N ASP A 52 0.97 4.74 9.33
CA ASP A 52 0.78 4.06 10.61
C ASP A 52 -0.32 2.97 10.57
N VAL A 53 -0.26 2.14 9.53
CA VAL A 53 -1.20 1.04 9.22
C VAL A 53 -2.57 1.48 8.72
N ASN A 54 -3.25 2.41 9.40
CA ASN A 54 -4.66 2.74 9.11
C ASN A 54 -4.98 4.24 9.15
N ASN A 55 -4.02 5.11 9.41
CA ASN A 55 -4.22 6.54 9.40
C ASN A 55 -4.20 7.08 7.97
N ARG A 56 -5.14 7.97 7.65
CA ARG A 56 -5.27 8.56 6.33
C ARG A 56 -4.96 10.06 6.39
N PRO A 57 -4.07 10.60 5.55
CA PRO A 57 -3.83 12.03 5.48
C PRO A 57 -5.08 12.81 5.06
N SER A 58 -5.16 14.08 5.45
CA SER A 58 -6.22 14.98 4.98
C SER A 58 -6.18 15.09 3.44
N GLY A 59 -7.35 15.13 2.82
CA GLY A 59 -7.50 15.22 1.36
C GLY A 59 -7.34 13.89 0.60
N VAL A 60 -7.10 12.76 1.29
CA VAL A 60 -7.20 11.42 0.69
C VAL A 60 -8.62 10.89 0.87
N SER A 61 -9.18 10.32 -0.20
CA SER A 61 -10.56 9.83 -0.26
C SER A 61 -10.85 8.78 0.82
N PRO A 62 -12.08 8.78 1.41
CA PRO A 62 -12.50 7.76 2.36
C PRO A 62 -12.51 6.33 1.84
N ARG A 63 -12.50 6.19 0.51
CA ARG A 63 -12.45 4.91 -0.20
C ARG A 63 -11.20 4.08 0.09
N PHE A 64 -10.10 4.73 0.49
CA PHE A 64 -8.84 4.10 0.85
C PHE A 64 -8.81 3.79 2.35
N SER A 65 -8.49 2.54 2.68
CA SER A 65 -8.28 2.09 4.05
C SER A 65 -7.09 1.14 4.13
N GLY A 66 -6.36 1.21 5.24
CA GLY A 66 -5.27 0.29 5.53
C GLY A 66 -5.57 -0.62 6.70
N SER A 67 -4.96 -1.80 6.71
CA SER A 67 -5.05 -2.76 7.80
C SER A 67 -3.76 -3.59 7.89
N LYS A 68 -3.58 -4.29 9.00
CA LYS A 68 -2.46 -5.22 9.21
C LYS A 68 -2.91 -6.42 10.03
N SER A 69 -2.47 -7.60 9.63
CA SER A 69 -2.60 -8.85 10.39
C SER A 69 -1.26 -9.58 10.38
N GLY A 70 -0.69 -9.81 11.56
CA GLY A 70 0.65 -10.38 11.70
C GLY A 70 1.71 -9.58 10.94
N ASN A 71 2.40 -10.24 10.01
CA ASN A 71 3.43 -9.68 9.14
C ASN A 71 2.92 -9.25 7.76
N THR A 72 1.60 -9.16 7.57
CA THR A 72 1.00 -8.75 6.30
C THR A 72 0.11 -7.52 6.51
N ALA A 73 0.42 -6.46 5.76
CA ALA A 73 -0.41 -5.28 5.67
C ALA A 73 -1.23 -5.30 4.37
N SER A 74 -2.35 -4.60 4.39
CA SER A 74 -3.26 -4.50 3.25
C SER A 74 -3.71 -3.07 3.04
N LEU A 75 -3.77 -2.65 1.77
CA LEU A 75 -4.47 -1.44 1.33
C LEU A 75 -5.73 -1.87 0.59
N THR A 76 -6.89 -1.44 1.07
CA THR A 76 -8.16 -1.63 0.38
C THR A 76 -8.58 -0.33 -0.29
N ILE A 77 -8.96 -0.44 -1.56
CA ILE A 77 -9.57 0.64 -2.35
C ILE A 77 -10.99 0.20 -2.64
N SER A 78 -11.94 0.82 -1.95
CA SER A 78 -13.37 0.59 -2.18
C SER A 78 -13.89 1.51 -3.28
N GLY A 79 -14.80 1.02 -4.12
CA GLY A 79 -15.36 1.85 -5.20
C GLY A 79 -14.28 2.36 -6.16
N LEU A 80 -13.52 1.44 -6.77
CA LEU A 80 -12.41 1.73 -7.66
C LEU A 80 -12.81 2.70 -8.79
N GLN A 81 -11.97 3.69 -9.07
CA GLN A 81 -12.20 4.73 -10.09
C GLN A 81 -11.00 4.84 -11.04
N ALA A 82 -11.20 5.39 -12.24
CA ALA A 82 -10.15 5.47 -13.26
C ALA A 82 -8.89 6.22 -12.77
N GLU A 83 -9.05 7.24 -11.92
CA GLU A 83 -7.93 7.97 -11.31
C GLU A 83 -7.10 7.15 -10.31
N ASP A 84 -7.62 6.01 -9.84
CA ASP A 84 -6.93 5.11 -8.93
C ASP A 84 -5.89 4.24 -9.66
N GLU A 85 -5.89 4.22 -10.99
CA GLU A 85 -4.88 3.53 -11.81
C GLU A 85 -3.50 4.16 -11.62
N ALA A 86 -2.61 3.42 -10.95
CA ALA A 86 -1.29 3.87 -10.54
C ALA A 86 -0.45 2.68 -10.08
N ASP A 87 0.82 2.93 -9.79
CA ASP A 87 1.69 2.00 -9.07
C ASP A 87 1.59 2.30 -7.57
N TYR A 88 1.37 1.25 -6.77
CA TYR A 88 1.21 1.36 -5.32
C TYR A 88 2.36 0.68 -4.61
N TYR A 89 2.97 1.37 -3.65
CA TYR A 89 4.13 0.88 -2.91
C TYR A 89 3.82 0.88 -1.41
N CYS A 90 4.12 -0.22 -0.75
CA CYS A 90 4.17 -0.24 0.72
C CYS A 90 5.56 0.11 1.22
N SER A 91 5.64 0.68 2.42
CA SER A 91 6.88 0.86 3.16
C SER A 91 6.69 0.48 4.62
N SER A 92 7.74 -0.02 5.27
CA SER A 92 7.74 -0.33 6.69
C SER A 92 9.08 0.03 7.33
N TYR A 93 9.06 0.34 8.62
CA TYR A 93 10.26 0.52 9.42
C TYR A 93 10.78 -0.85 9.87
N ALA A 94 12.03 -1.16 9.53
CA ALA A 94 12.70 -2.37 9.97
C ALA A 94 13.50 -2.15 11.26
N THR A 95 13.65 -3.19 12.07
CA THR A 95 14.46 -3.16 13.31
C THR A 95 15.90 -2.70 13.10
N SER A 96 16.44 -2.83 11.88
CA SER A 96 17.73 -2.27 11.45
C SER A 96 17.77 -0.74 11.37
N ARG A 97 16.71 -0.05 11.81
CA ARG A 97 16.53 1.41 11.76
C ARG A 97 16.51 1.98 10.34
N THR A 98 16.00 1.19 9.40
CA THR A 98 15.89 1.56 7.99
C THR A 98 14.47 1.39 7.50
N PHE A 99 14.04 2.25 6.57
CA PHE A 99 12.81 2.01 5.83
C PHE A 99 13.06 1.03 4.70
N VAL A 100 12.20 0.03 4.60
CA VAL A 100 12.16 -0.90 3.47
C VAL A 100 10.92 -0.62 2.65
N PHE A 101 11.02 -0.85 1.35
CA PHE A 101 9.93 -0.66 0.40
C PHE A 101 9.56 -1.98 -0.24
N GLY A 102 8.28 -2.10 -0.61
CA GLY A 102 7.84 -3.17 -1.48
C GLY A 102 8.19 -2.92 -2.93
N THR A 103 8.06 -3.97 -3.73
CA THR A 103 8.40 -3.96 -5.16
C THR A 103 7.44 -3.15 -6.02
N GLY A 104 6.31 -2.71 -5.46
CA GLY A 104 5.24 -2.06 -6.19
C GLY A 104 4.18 -3.03 -6.69
N THR A 105 2.95 -2.53 -6.83
CA THR A 105 1.81 -3.21 -7.44
C THR A 105 1.18 -2.28 -8.46
N LYS A 106 1.07 -2.73 -9.70
CA LYS A 106 0.29 -2.01 -10.72
C LYS A 106 -1.19 -2.24 -10.47
N VAL A 107 -1.95 -1.17 -10.25
CA VAL A 107 -3.41 -1.23 -10.23
C VAL A 107 -3.95 -0.79 -11.57
N THR A 108 -4.87 -1.58 -12.13
CA THR A 108 -5.55 -1.28 -13.41
C THR A 108 -7.05 -1.32 -13.23
N VAL A 109 -7.74 -0.39 -13.87
CA VAL A 109 -9.21 -0.34 -13.89
C VAL A 109 -9.71 -0.91 -15.21
N LEU A 110 -10.57 -1.94 -15.14
CA LEU A 110 -11.05 -2.71 -16.29
C LEU A 110 -12.26 -2.10 -16.99
#